data_AF-A0A9D5T568-F1
#
_entry.id   AF-A0A9D5T568-F1
#
_cell.length_a   1.000
_cell.length_b   1.000
_cell.length_c   1.000
_cell.angle_alpha   90.00
_cell.angle_beta   90.00
_cell.angle_gamma   90.00
#
_symmetry.space_group_name_H-M   'P 1'
#
loop_
_entity.id
_entity.type
_entity.pdbx_description
1 polymer ?
#
loop_
_entity_poly.entity_id
_entity_poly.type
_entity_poly.pdbx_seq_one_letter_code
_entity_poly.pdbx_strand_id
1 'polypeptide(L)' 'AEVNPSKVFPHNLRHLFARAFYALEKDVAKLADVLGHSNINTTRIYIVSTGNEHRQRMENMRLII' A
#
# COMPACT_ATOMS: atom_id res chain seq x y z
N ALA A 1 10.09 -17.45 -2.60
CA ALA A 1 9.47 -17.05 -1.32
C ALA A 1 8.71 -18.25 -0.78
N GLU A 2 9.21 -18.89 0.28
CA GLU A 2 8.55 -20.02 0.93
C GLU A 2 7.61 -19.49 2.02
N VAL A 3 6.34 -19.27 1.66
CA VAL A 3 5.32 -18.84 2.63
C VAL A 3 4.62 -20.07 3.16
N ASN A 4 4.53 -20.21 4.48
CA ASN A 4 3.81 -21.32 5.11
C ASN A 4 2.34 -21.33 4.60
N PRO A 5 1.84 -22.44 4.01
CA PRO A 5 0.49 -22.52 3.45
C PRO A 5 -0.61 -22.13 4.44
N SER A 6 -0.42 -22.43 5.73
CA SER A 6 -1.35 -22.06 6.81
C SER A 6 -1.47 -20.55 7.06
N LYS A 7 -0.56 -19.73 6.50
CA LYS A 7 -0.58 -18.26 6.58
C LYS A 7 -1.09 -17.60 5.30
N VAL A 8 -1.37 -18.40 4.26
CA VAL A 8 -1.89 -17.93 2.97
C VAL A 8 -3.41 -17.85 3.07
N PHE A 9 -3.90 -16.71 3.54
CA PHE A 9 -5.32 -16.39 3.54
C PHE A 9 -5.64 -15.43 2.37
N PRO A 10 -6.82 -15.55 1.71
CA PRO A 10 -7.20 -14.66 0.61
C PRO A 10 -7.08 -13.16 0.96
N HIS A 11 -7.35 -12.81 2.22
CA HIS A 11 -7.20 -11.44 2.71
C HIS A 11 -5.73 -11.00 2.74
N ASN A 12 -4.81 -11.83 3.24
CA ASN A 12 -3.38 -11.52 3.27
C ASN A 12 -2.80 -11.33 1.87
N LEU A 13 -3.26 -12.15 0.90
CA LEU A 13 -2.86 -12.01 -0.49
C LEU A 13 -3.37 -10.68 -1.09
N ARG A 14 -4.61 -10.29 -0.80
CA ARG A 14 -5.16 -8.99 -1.21
C ARG A 14 -4.31 -7.84 -0.65
N HIS A 15 -3.88 -7.94 0.61
CA HIS A 15 -2.96 -6.97 1.22
C HIS A 15 -1.62 -6.90 0.54
N LEU A 16 -1.01 -8.06 0.26
CA LEU A 16 0.28 -8.12 -0.42
C LEU A 16 0.20 -7.56 -1.84
N PHE A 17 -0.85 -7.93 -2.58
CA PHE A 17 -1.10 -7.41 -3.93
C PHE A 17 -1.22 -5.88 -3.91
N ALA A 18 -2.04 -5.33 -3.01
CA ALA A 18 -2.25 -3.90 -2.91
C ALA A 18 -0.94 -3.13 -2.61
N ARG A 19 -0.13 -3.66 -1.69
CA ARG A 19 1.19 -3.08 -1.36
C ARG A 19 2.17 -3.15 -2.53
N ALA A 20 2.23 -4.28 -3.22
CA ALA A 20 3.14 -4.48 -4.36
C ALA A 20 2.75 -3.58 -5.55
N PHE A 21 1.45 -3.51 -5.88
CA PHE A 21 0.94 -2.64 -6.93
C PHE A 21 1.23 -1.17 -6.63
N TYR A 22 0.92 -0.71 -5.41
CA TYR A 22 1.22 0.67 -5.00
C TYR A 22 2.73 0.95 -4.95
N ALA A 23 3.56 -0.05 -4.68
CA ALA A 23 5.02 0.12 -4.71
C ALA A 23 5.54 0.49 -6.11
N LEU A 24 4.91 -0.03 -7.16
CA LEU A 24 5.27 0.21 -8.56
C LEU A 24 4.64 1.49 -9.11
N GLU A 25 3.33 1.64 -8.96
CA GLU A 25 2.56 2.70 -9.64
C GLU A 25 2.41 3.97 -8.79
N LYS A 26 2.52 3.86 -7.45
CA LYS A 26 2.28 4.95 -6.48
C LYS A 26 0.93 5.66 -6.61
N ASP A 27 -0.04 5.05 -7.31
CA ASP A 27 -1.38 5.58 -7.52
C ASP A 27 -2.42 4.81 -6.68
N VAL A 28 -3.01 5.51 -5.72
CA VAL A 28 -4.02 4.95 -4.81
C VAL A 28 -5.42 4.91 -5.43
N ALA A 29 -5.74 5.79 -6.39
CA ALA A 29 -7.02 5.78 -7.09
C ALA A 29 -7.08 4.60 -8.05
N LYS A 30 -6.04 4.40 -8.86
CA LYS A 30 -5.92 3.23 -9.75
C LYS A 30 -5.95 1.91 -8.98
N LEU A 31 -5.31 1.87 -7.81
CA LEU A 31 -5.40 0.71 -6.92
C LEU A 31 -6.84 0.47 -6.41
N ALA A 32 -7.58 1.53 -6.09
CA ALA A 32 -8.97 1.41 -5.67
C ALA A 32 -9.84 0.83 -6.81
N ASP A 33 -9.64 1.29 -8.05
CA ASP A 33 -10.36 0.79 -9.22
C ASP A 33 -10.07 -0.68 -9.47
N VAL A 34 -8.80 -1.10 -9.43
CA VAL A 34 -8.39 -2.50 -9.59
C VAL A 34 -8.96 -3.40 -8.49
N LEU A 35 -9.07 -2.89 -7.26
CA LEU A 35 -9.66 -3.62 -6.14
C LEU A 35 -11.19 -3.58 -6.12
N GLY A 36 -11.83 -2.77 -6.96
CA GLY A 36 -13.29 -2.59 -7.01
C GLY A 36 -13.84 -1.81 -5.81
N HIS A 37 -13.05 -0.91 -5.22
CA HIS A 37 -13.48 -0.11 -4.08
C HIS A 37 -14.17 1.17 -4.55
N SER A 38 -15.45 1.33 -4.21
CA SER A 38 -16.20 2.57 -4.43
C SER A 38 -15.78 3.72 -3.53
N ASN A 39 -15.03 3.44 -2.45
CA ASN A 39 -14.52 4.44 -1.53
C ASN A 39 -13.00 4.30 -1.39
N ILE A 40 -12.25 5.33 -1.79
CA ILE A 40 -10.79 5.33 -1.72
C ILE A 40 -10.24 5.13 -0.29
N ASN A 41 -11.01 5.48 0.74
CA ASN A 41 -10.61 5.30 2.12
C ASN A 41 -10.53 3.82 2.53
N THR A 42 -11.29 2.92 1.89
CA THR A 42 -11.14 1.47 2.12
C THR A 42 -9.86 0.94 1.48
N THR A 43 -9.37 1.56 0.41
CA THR A 43 -8.05 1.28 -0.18
C THR A 43 -6.92 1.82 0.69
N ARG A 44 -7.15 2.93 1.41
CA ARG A 44 -6.12 3.59 2.22
C ARG A 44 -5.53 2.66 3.29
N ILE A 45 -6.30 1.71 3.82
CA ILE A 45 -5.82 0.76 4.84
C ILE A 45 -4.62 -0.07 4.36
N TYR A 46 -4.50 -0.32 3.06
CA TYR A 46 -3.42 -1.11 2.46
C TYR A 46 -2.11 -0.34 2.30
N ILE A 47 -2.19 1.00 2.32
CA ILE A 47 -1.06 1.91 2.14
C ILE A 47 -0.69 2.64 3.42
N VAL A 48 -1.27 2.27 4.57
CA VAL A 48 -0.89 2.82 5.87
C VAL A 48 0.59 2.52 6.09
N SER A 49 1.41 3.51 5.75
CA SER A 49 2.82 3.56 6.05
C SER A 49 3.00 4.01 7.48
N THR A 50 4.12 3.63 8.09
CA THR A 50 4.46 4.15 9.41
C THR A 50 4.72 5.66 9.33
N GLY A 51 4.51 6.40 10.43
CA GLY A 51 4.80 7.84 10.47
C GLY A 51 6.26 8.18 10.10
N ASN A 52 7.18 7.24 10.35
CA ASN A 52 8.59 7.37 9.97
C ASN A 52 8.81 7.36 8.45
N GLU A 53 8.11 6.50 7.70
CA GLU A 53 8.20 6.48 6.24
C GLU A 53 7.66 7.78 5.62
N HIS A 54 6.63 8.38 6.23
CA HIS A 54 6.10 9.67 5.79
C HIS A 54 7.12 10.79 6.03
N ARG A 55 7.73 10.83 7.23
CA ARG A 55 8.78 11.80 7.58
C ARG A 55 9.99 11.69 6.65
N GLN A 56 10.49 10.49 6.41
CA GLN A 56 11.64 10.27 5.53
C GLN A 56 11.35 10.72 4.09
N ARG A 57 10.11 10.56 3.59
CA ARG A 57 9.72 11.12 2.28
C ARG A 57 9.72 12.64 2.27
N MET A 58 9.20 13.29 3.32
CA MET A 58 9.23 14.75 3.43
C MET A 58 10.67 15.29 3.51
N GLU A 59 11.55 14.63 4.27
CA GLU A 59 12.98 14.96 4.33
C GLU A 59 13.65 14.81 2.96
N ASN A 60 13.34 13.74 2.22
CA ASN A 60 13.87 13.51 0.88
C ASN A 60 13.37 14.52 -0.17
N MET A 61 12.26 15.22 0.07
CA MET A 61 11.79 16.29 -0.83
C MET A 61 12.68 17.55 -0.74
N ARG A 62 13.56 17.67 0.27
CA ARG A 62 14.45 18.82 0.50
C ARG A 62 13.72 20.17 0.46
N LEU A 63 12.47 20.19 0.92
CA LEU A 63 11.62 21.39 0.92
C LEU A 63 11.79 22.23 2.19
N ILE A 64 12.56 21.74 3.16
CA ILE A 64 12.93 22.47 4.38
C ILE A 64 14.44 22.70 4.31
N ILE A 65 14.83 23.97 4.37
CA ILE A 65 16.22 24.46 4.46
C ILE A 65 16.69 24.31 5.90
#